data_AF-A0A528BYY0-F1
#
_entry.id   AF-A0A528BYY0-F1
#
_cell.length_a   1.000
_cell.length_b   1.000
_cell.length_c   1.000
_cell.angle_alpha   90.00
_cell.angle_beta   90.00
_cell.angle_gamma   90.00
#
_symmetry.space_group_name_H-M   'P 1'
#
loop_
_entity.id
_entity.type
_entity.pdbx_description
1 polymer ?
#
loop_
_entity_poly.entity_id
_entity_poly.type
_entity_poly.pdbx_seq_one_letter_code
_entity_poly.pdbx_strand_id
1 'polypeptide(L)'
;ACANELGLLGALHALGRRGLAPGSDVHIVTRDSTRLARFLPAKIGVHSVDMAGVGRKLIEVLESRIINPLGPVETILLKGDFDPGE
;
A
#
# COMPACT_ATOMS: atom_id res chain seq x y z
N ALA A 1 9.44 -2.83 8.27
CA ALA A 1 8.31 -2.47 7.38
C ALA A 1 8.06 -3.62 6.41
N CYS A 2 6.81 -3.98 6.18
CA CYS A 2 6.40 -5.02 5.23
C CYS A 2 6.11 -4.37 3.87
N ALA A 3 6.71 -4.91 2.81
CA ALA A 3 6.55 -4.36 1.46
C ALA A 3 5.14 -4.56 0.88
N ASN A 4 4.40 -5.56 1.37
CA ASN A 4 3.05 -5.91 0.97
C ASN A 4 2.33 -6.67 2.09
N GLU A 5 1.04 -6.92 1.86
CA GLU A 5 0.12 -7.59 2.80
C GLU A 5 0.51 -9.06 3.06
N LEU A 6 1.11 -9.76 2.09
CA LEU A 6 1.60 -11.12 2.29
C LEU A 6 2.78 -11.16 3.29
N GLY A 7 3.71 -10.21 3.16
CA GLY A 7 4.81 -10.04 4.11
C GLY A 7 4.33 -9.65 5.51
N LEU A 8 3.25 -8.88 5.60
CA LEU A 8 2.58 -8.57 6.87
C LEU A 8 2.02 -9.82 7.54
N LEU A 9 1.28 -10.66 6.82
CA LEU A 9 0.72 -11.90 7.38
C LEU A 9 1.84 -12.84 7.88
N GLY A 10 2.93 -12.96 7.12
CA GLY A 10 4.11 -13.71 7.54
C GLY A 10 4.76 -13.16 8.82
N ALA A 11 4.88 -11.83 8.92
CA ALA A 11 5.41 -11.18 10.11
C ALA A 11 4.51 -11.41 11.33
N LEU A 12 3.20 -11.22 11.20
CA LEU A 12 2.23 -11.46 12.28
C LEU A 12 2.27 -12.92 12.74
N HIS A 13 2.34 -13.88 11.81
CA HIS A 13 2.50 -15.29 12.15
C HIS A 13 3.79 -15.55 12.93
N ALA A 14 4.92 -14.97 12.49
CA ALA A 14 6.21 -15.12 13.14
C ALA A 14 6.27 -14.49 14.55
N LEU A 15 5.58 -13.38 14.77
CA LEU A 15 5.44 -12.74 16.09
C LEU A 15 4.57 -13.57 17.02
N GLY A 16 3.41 -14.03 16.54
CA GLY A 16 2.51 -14.89 17.33
C GLY A 16 3.19 -16.17 17.79
N ARG A 17 4.01 -16.81 16.95
CA ARG A 17 4.81 -17.99 17.32
C ARG A 17 5.87 -17.72 18.40
N ARG A 18 6.24 -16.47 18.62
CA ARG A 18 7.22 -16.04 19.63
C ARG A 18 6.55 -15.40 20.85
N GLY A 19 5.22 -15.36 20.89
CA GLY A 19 4.47 -14.70 21.96
C GLY A 19 4.66 -13.18 21.99
N LEU A 20 5.05 -12.56 20.87
CA LEU A 20 5.23 -11.11 20.76
C LEU A 20 3.95 -10.44 20.28
N ALA A 21 3.58 -9.33 20.92
CA ALA A 21 2.42 -8.52 20.61
C ALA A 21 2.74 -7.45 19.55
N PRO A 22 2.12 -7.50 18.36
CA PRO A 22 2.21 -6.43 17.37
C PRO A 22 1.69 -5.10 17.95
N GLY A 23 2.41 -4.00 17.68
CA GLY A 23 2.07 -2.65 18.15
C GLY A 23 2.45 -2.35 19.60
N SER A 24 2.83 -3.35 20.39
CA SER A 24 3.40 -3.19 21.74
C SER A 24 4.88 -3.54 21.73
N ASP A 25 5.19 -4.80 21.40
CA ASP A 25 6.57 -5.31 21.43
C ASP A 25 7.29 -4.99 20.11
N VAL A 26 6.53 -4.95 19.01
CA VAL A 26 7.05 -4.65 17.67
C VAL A 26 6.05 -3.79 16.90
N HIS A 27 6.45 -2.57 16.56
CA HIS A 27 5.70 -1.73 15.62
C HIS A 27 5.84 -2.25 14.19
N ILE A 28 4.71 -2.45 13.51
CA ILE A 28 4.68 -2.87 12.11
C ILE A 28 4.09 -1.74 11.27
N VAL A 29 4.77 -1.46 10.15
CA VAL A 29 4.25 -0.63 9.06
C VAL A 29 4.20 -1.47 7.80
N THR A 30 3.10 -1.39 7.04
CA THR A 30 2.91 -2.12 5.78
C THR A 30 2.47 -1.19 4.65
N ARG A 31 2.78 -1.57 3.42
CA ARG A 31 2.03 -1.07 2.25
C ARG A 31 0.74 -1.88 2.11
N ASP A 32 -0.39 -1.21 1.94
CA ASP A 32 -1.70 -1.86 1.78
C ASP A 32 -2.48 -1.20 0.64
N SER A 33 -2.73 -1.96 -0.42
CA SER A 33 -3.57 -1.52 -1.55
C SER A 33 -4.94 -2.20 -1.55
N THR A 34 -5.14 -3.19 -0.68
CA THR A 34 -6.34 -4.03 -0.58
C THR A 34 -7.26 -3.65 0.59
N ARG A 35 -6.76 -2.83 1.53
CA ARG A 35 -7.36 -2.49 2.82
C ARG A 35 -7.45 -3.68 3.80
N LEU A 36 -6.74 -4.77 3.53
CA LEU A 36 -6.76 -5.97 4.38
C LEU A 36 -6.33 -5.66 5.82
N ALA A 37 -5.38 -4.75 6.02
CA ALA A 37 -4.82 -4.45 7.33
C ALA A 37 -5.88 -3.99 8.34
N ARG A 38 -6.98 -3.38 7.87
CA ARG A 38 -8.10 -2.91 8.70
C ARG A 38 -8.89 -4.03 9.39
N PHE A 39 -8.76 -5.27 8.90
CA PHE A 39 -9.46 -6.43 9.45
C PHE A 39 -8.56 -7.31 10.31
N LEU A 40 -7.28 -6.95 10.45
CA LEU A 40 -6.34 -7.69 11.26
C LEU A 40 -6.41 -7.22 12.72
N PRO A 41 -6.34 -8.13 13.71
CA PRO A 41 -6.42 -7.79 15.13
C PRO A 41 -5.08 -7.25 15.65
N ALA A 42 -4.51 -6.24 15.00
CA ALA A 42 -3.22 -5.66 15.33
C ALA A 42 -3.15 -4.17 14.96
N LYS A 43 -2.45 -3.38 15.79
CA LYS A 43 -2.12 -1.98 15.49
C LYS A 43 -1.02 -1.93 14.43
N ILE A 44 -1.38 -1.56 13.21
CA ILE A 44 -0.50 -1.59 12.04
C ILE A 44 -0.54 -0.21 11.40
N GLY A 45 0.64 0.40 11.25
CA GLY A 45 0.76 1.59 10.40
C GLY A 45 0.60 1.20 8.93
N VAL A 46 -0.25 1.90 8.21
CA VAL A 46 -0.61 1.57 6.83
C VAL A 46 -0.21 2.71 5.92
N HIS A 47 0.68 2.44 4.96
CA HIS A 47 0.87 3.28 3.79
C HIS A 47 0.01 2.76 2.64
N SER A 48 -1.08 3.46 2.33
CA SER A 48 -2.01 3.05 1.28
C SER A 48 -1.77 3.77 -0.04
N VAL A 49 -1.97 3.03 -1.13
CA VAL A 49 -1.89 3.56 -2.50
C VAL A 49 -3.26 3.45 -3.14
N ASP A 50 -3.79 4.55 -3.68
CA ASP A 50 -5.01 4.51 -4.48
C ASP A 50 -4.72 3.91 -5.87
N MET A 51 -4.72 2.58 -5.94
CA MET A 51 -4.52 1.86 -7.20
C MET A 51 -5.65 2.10 -8.21
N ALA A 52 -6.86 2.46 -7.75
CA ALA A 52 -7.94 2.84 -8.65
C ALA A 52 -7.66 4.21 -9.29
N GLY A 53 -7.12 5.16 -8.52
CA GLY A 53 -6.60 6.44 -9.01
C GLY A 53 -5.45 6.29 -9.98
N VAL A 54 -4.48 5.41 -9.67
CA VAL A 54 -3.39 5.05 -10.59
C VAL A 54 -3.96 4.53 -11.92
N GLY A 55 -4.91 3.59 -11.85
CA GLY A 55 -5.55 3.01 -13.04
C GLY A 55 -6.26 4.06 -13.90
N ARG A 56 -7.07 4.93 -13.29
CA ARG A 56 -7.72 6.05 -14.00
C ARG A 56 -6.69 6.93 -14.71
N LYS A 57 -5.61 7.28 -14.02
CA LYS A 57 -4.60 8.18 -14.59
C LYS A 57 -3.84 7.54 -15.75
N LEU A 58 -3.57 6.23 -15.67
CA LEU A 58 -2.96 5.49 -16.77
C LEU A 58 -3.83 5.50 -18.03
N ILE A 59 -5.16 5.35 -17.88
CA ILE A 59 -6.09 5.42 -19.01
C ILE A 59 -6.13 6.83 -19.62
N GLU A 60 -6.24 7.88 -18.81
CA GLU A 60 -6.22 9.27 -19.29
C GLU A 60 -4.97 9.59 -20.12
N VAL A 61 -3.80 9.17 -19.64
CA VAL A 61 -2.53 9.37 -20.35
C VAL A 61 -2.50 8.53 -21.62
N LEU A 62 -2.96 7.28 -21.58
CA LEU A 62 -3.02 6.42 -22.76
C LEU A 62 -3.92 7.02 -23.86
N GLU A 63 -5.12 7.49 -23.51
CA GLU A 63 -6.03 8.16 -24.45
C GLU A 63 -5.36 9.38 -25.08
N SER A 64 -4.69 10.20 -24.28
CA SER A 64 -3.95 11.37 -24.76
C SER A 64 -2.83 11.00 -25.74
N ARG A 65 -2.13 9.88 -25.50
CA ARG A 65 -1.09 9.36 -26.41
C ARG A 65 -1.66 8.75 -27.68
N ILE A 66 -2.84 8.14 -27.64
CA ILE A 66 -3.54 7.65 -28.83
C ILE A 66 -3.92 8.83 -29.74
N ILE A 67 -4.43 9.92 -29.14
CA ILE A 67 -4.82 11.13 -29.86
C ILE A 67 -3.60 11.87 -30.42
N ASN A 68 -2.50 11.95 -29.66
CA ASN A 68 -1.25 12.57 -30.09
C ASN A 68 -0.01 11.69 -29.82
N PRO A 69 0.32 10.77 -30.76
CA PRO A 69 1.43 9.83 -30.60
C PRO A 69 2.82 10.50 -30.53
N LEU A 70 2.97 11.71 -31.08
CA LEU A 70 4.23 12.46 -31.08
C LEU A 70 4.39 13.36 -29.85
N GLY A 71 3.38 13.42 -28.97
CA GLY A 71 3.47 14.15 -27.71
C GLY A 71 4.57 13.62 -26.76
N PRO A 72 4.85 14.33 -25.66
CA PRO A 72 5.80 13.88 -24.64
C PRO A 72 5.25 12.67 -23.86
N VAL A 73 6.16 11.87 -23.29
CA VAL A 73 5.80 10.84 -22.31
C VAL A 73 5.59 11.50 -20.95
N GLU A 74 4.44 11.24 -20.32
CA GLU A 74 4.13 11.76 -19.00
C GLU A 74 4.65 10.84 -17.89
N THR A 75 5.31 11.45 -16.90
CA THR A 75 5.68 10.79 -15.63
C THR A 75 4.93 11.47 -14.51
N ILE A 76 4.04 10.72 -13.84
CA ILE A 76 3.18 11.26 -12.79
C ILE A 76 3.48 10.52 -11.49
N LEU A 77 3.82 11.30 -10.45
CA LEU A 77 4.01 10.78 -9.10
C LEU A 77 2.75 11.02 -8.29
N LEU A 78 2.09 9.93 -7.87
CA LEU A 78 0.90 9.99 -7.02
C LEU A 78 1.32 9.80 -5.56
N LYS A 79 0.79 10.67 -4.69
CA LYS A 79 1.02 10.60 -3.24
C LYS A 79 0.26 9.42 -2.65
N GLY A 80 0.92 8.64 -1.81
CA GLY A 80 0.27 7.65 -0.95
C GLY A 80 -0.20 8.29 0.36
N ASP A 81 -1.22 7.69 0.95
CA ASP A 81 -1.72 8.08 2.27
C ASP A 81 -1.04 7.25 3.36
N PHE A 82 -0.88 7.83 4.53
CA PHE A 82 -0.35 7.13 5.69
C PHE A 82 -1.31 7.26 6.88
N ASP A 83 -1.70 6.10 7.42
CA ASP A 83 -2.45 5.96 8.66
C ASP A 83 -1.53 5.32 9.71
N PRO A 84 -1.24 5.98 10.84
CA PRO A 84 -0.35 5.43 11.85
C PRO A 84 -0.91 4.19 12.57
N GLY A 85 -2.22 3.91 12.49
CA GLY A 85 -2.84 2.74 13.10
C GLY A 85 -2.86 2.80 14.64
N GLU A 86 -3.24 3.95 15.20
CA GLU A 86 -3.35 4.19 16.66
C GLU A 86 -4.42 3.36 17.37
#